data_AF-Q03XC7-F1
#
_entry.id   AF-Q03XC7-F1
#
_cell.length_a   1.000
_cell.length_b   1.000
_cell.length_c   1.000
_cell.angle_alpha   90.00
_cell.angle_beta   90.00
_cell.angle_gamma   90.00
#
_symmetry.space_group_name_H-M   'P 1'
#
loop_
_entity.id
_entity.type
_entity.pdbx_description
1 polymer ?
#
loop_
_entity_poly.entity_id
_entity_poly.type
_entity_poly.pdbx_seq_one_letter_code
_entity_poly.pdbx_strand_id
1 'polypeptide(L)' 'MTMYKAVGWHSQNEYMAGNSLADVMRKLQKEYPAPRRTSRSSSTLHIYSEPLKIISVASEIVN' A
#
# COMPACT_ATOMS: atom_id res chain seq x y z
N MET A 1 -13.11 -7.50 13.90
CA MET A 1 -11.74 -6.94 13.71
C MET A 1 -11.76 -6.11 12.43
N THR A 2 -11.26 -4.88 12.42
CA THR A 2 -11.20 -4.09 11.17
C THR A 2 -9.86 -4.36 10.49
N MET A 3 -9.88 -4.91 9.28
CA MET A 3 -8.68 -5.15 8.48
C MET A 3 -8.48 -3.95 7.53
N TYR A 4 -7.23 -3.68 7.16
CA TYR A 4 -6.89 -2.61 6.23
C TYR A 4 -6.21 -3.19 5.01
N LYS A 5 -6.53 -2.64 3.84
CA LYS A 5 -5.96 -3.03 2.55
C LYS A 5 -5.50 -1.81 1.78
N ALA A 6 -4.33 -1.89 1.15
CA ALA A 6 -3.88 -0.96 0.14
C ALA A 6 -4.27 -1.52 -1.23
N VAL A 7 -5.09 -0.76 -1.97
CA VAL A 7 -5.60 -1.16 -3.28
C VAL A 7 -5.26 -0.10 -4.33
N GLY A 8 -5.14 -0.52 -5.60
CA GLY A 8 -5.01 0.40 -6.72
C GLY A 8 -6.23 1.31 -6.83
N TRP A 9 -6.02 2.61 -7.08
CA TRP A 9 -7.11 3.59 -7.16
C TRP A 9 -8.10 3.25 -8.28
N HIS A 10 -7.61 2.81 -9.43
CA HIS A 10 -8.42 2.49 -10.60
C HIS A 10 -8.71 0.99 -10.69
N SER A 11 -7.68 0.15 -10.57
CA SER A 11 -7.84 -1.31 -10.75
C SER A 11 -8.53 -2.00 -9.58
N GLN A 12 -8.52 -1.38 -8.39
CA GLN A 12 -8.88 -2.04 -7.12
C GLN A 12 -8.05 -3.28 -6.80
N ASN A 13 -6.91 -3.51 -7.47
CA ASN A 13 -6.01 -4.62 -7.17
C ASN A 13 -5.44 -4.49 -5.76
N GLU A 14 -5.39 -5.59 -5.02
CA GLU A 14 -4.80 -5.63 -3.69
C GLU A 14 -3.27 -5.67 -3.77
N TYR A 15 -2.62 -4.65 -3.19
CA TYR A 15 -1.16 -4.56 -3.10
C TYR A 15 -0.65 -5.00 -1.73
N MET A 16 -1.43 -4.78 -0.67
CA MET A 16 -1.02 -5.10 0.69
C MET A 16 -2.22 -5.19 1.63
N ALA A 17 -2.15 -6.06 2.63
CA ALA A 17 -3.15 -6.15 3.69
C ALA A 17 -2.53 -6.26 5.09
N GLY A 18 -3.26 -5.80 6.10
CA GLY A 18 -2.81 -5.80 7.49
C GLY A 18 -3.92 -5.57 8.50
N ASN A 19 -3.62 -5.84 9.76
CA ASN A 19 -4.57 -5.69 10.86
C ASN A 19 -4.73 -4.23 11.29
N SER A 20 -3.78 -3.37 10.91
CA SER A 20 -3.82 -1.93 11.18
C SER A 20 -3.31 -1.13 9.98
N LEU A 21 -3.72 0.15 9.90
CA LEU A 21 -3.18 1.11 8.94
C LEU A 21 -1.65 1.19 9.00
N ALA A 22 -1.09 1.21 10.22
CA ALA A 22 0.35 1.28 10.43
C ALA A 22 1.08 0.04 9.88
N ASP A 23 0.49 -1.15 10.05
CA ASP A 23 1.06 -2.38 9.49
C ASP A 23 1.08 -2.35 7.96
N VAL A 24 0.00 -1.88 7.32
CA VAL A 24 -0.07 -1.73 5.87
C VAL A 24 1.00 -0.75 5.38
N MET A 25 1.11 0.42 6.02
CA MET A 25 2.12 1.42 5.66
C MET A 25 3.56 0.89 5.83
N ARG A 26 3.84 0.20 6.93
CA ARG A 26 5.17 -0.39 7.18
C ARG A 26 5.52 -1.43 6.13
N LYS A 27 4.57 -2.32 5.79
CA LYS A 27 4.78 -3.34 4.75
C LYS A 27 4.99 -2.70 3.38
N LEU A 28 4.21 -1.68 3.02
CA LEU A 28 4.37 -0.95 1.77
C LEU A 28 5.75 -0.31 1.67
N GLN A 29 6.23 0.37 2.71
CA GLN A 29 7.57 0.98 2.71
C GLN A 29 8.70 -0.06 2.63
N LYS A 30 8.48 -1.26 3.16
CA LYS A 30 9.45 -2.36 3.09
C LYS A 30 9.54 -2.96 1.69
N GLU A 31 8.41 -3.20 1.05
CA GLU A 31 8.32 -3.82 -0.29
C GLU A 31 8.69 -2.82 -1.39
N TYR A 32 8.27 -1.57 -1.23
CA TYR A 32 8.37 -0.49 -2.21
C TYR A 32 9.13 0.68 -1.57
N PRO A 33 10.44 0.53 -1.30
CA PRO A 33 11.21 1.58 -0.65
C PRO A 33 11.30 2.81 -1.54
N ALA A 34 11.03 3.99 -0.96
CA ALA A 34 11.22 5.24 -1.66
C ALA A 34 12.67 5.36 -2.16
N PRO A 35 12.91 5.82 -3.41
CA PRO A 35 14.25 6.03 -3.91
C PRO A 35 15.03 6.89 -2.93
N ARG A 36 16.17 6.38 -2.45
CA ARG A 36 17.07 7.15 -1.58
C ARG A 36 17.43 8.44 -2.32
N ARG A 37 17.35 9.59 -1.64
CA ARG A 37 17.60 10.95 -2.18
C ARG A 37 19.06 11.19 -2.61
N THR A 38 19.75 10.18 -3.13
CA THR A 38 21.14 10.23 -3.56
C THR A 38 21.22 10.10 -5.09
N SER A 39 21.67 11.18 -5.72
CA SER A 39 22.06 11.30 -7.14
C SER A 39 20.92 11.55 -8.15
N ARG A 40 20.75 12.85 -8.48
CA ARG A 40 20.82 13.45 -9.82
C ARG A 40 20.10 12.81 -11.02
N SER A 41 19.15 11.90 -10.85
CA SER A 41 18.27 11.45 -11.92
C SER A 41 16.82 11.79 -11.59
N SER A 42 16.23 12.67 -12.40
CA SER A 42 14.83 13.10 -12.36
C SER A 42 13.87 12.03 -12.90
N SER A 43 14.17 10.76 -12.72
CA SER A 43 13.20 9.71 -13.01
C SER A 43 12.27 9.61 -11.82
N THR A 44 11.05 10.13 -11.97
CA THR A 44 9.90 9.76 -11.13
C THR A 44 9.70 8.25 -11.29
N LEU A 45 10.50 7.45 -10.58
CA LEU A 45 10.31 6.02 -10.45
C LEU A 45 9.00 5.86 -9.70
N HIS A 46 7.92 5.72 -10.47
CA HIS A 46 6.62 5.35 -9.95
C HIS A 46 6.80 3.98 -9.29
N ILE A 47 6.87 3.98 -7.97
CA ILE A 47 7.12 2.79 -7.16
C ILE A 47 5.94 1.80 -7.26
N TYR A 48 4.78 2.33 -7.66
CA TYR A 48 3.55 1.59 -7.92
C TYR A 48 3.11 1.85 -9.35
N SER A 49 2.42 0.88 -9.94
CA SER A 49 1.81 0.98 -11.27
C SER A 49 0.75 2.09 -11.33
N GLU A 50 0.12 2.42 -10.20
CA GLU A 50 -0.92 3.42 -10.05
C GLU A 50 -0.95 3.97 -8.60
N PRO A 51 -1.66 5.09 -8.33
CA PRO A 51 -1.88 5.57 -6.97
C PRO A 51 -2.60 4.53 -6.11
N LEU A 52 -2.21 4.41 -4.84
CA LEU A 52 -2.85 3.49 -3.91
C LEU A 52 -3.83 4.20 -2.98
N LYS A 53 -4.99 3.58 -2.75
CA LYS A 53 -5.96 3.94 -1.72
C LYS A 53 -5.91 2.93 -0.59
N ILE A 54 -5.97 3.41 0.64
CA ILE A 54 -6.16 2.52 1.79
C ILE A 54 -7.64 2.47 2.16
N ILE A 55 -8.17 1.26 2.25
CA ILE A 55 -9.56 0.99 2.62
C ILE A 55 -9.60 0.16 3.90
N SER A 56 -10.58 0.44 4.75
CA SER A 56 -10.95 -0.43 5.87
C SER A 56 -11.96 -1.45 5.39
N VAL A 57 -11.65 -2.74 5.57
CA VAL A 57 -12.58 -3.85 5.33
C VAL A 57 -13.04 -4.38 6.68
N ALA A 58 -14.35 -4.46 6.86
CA ALA A 58 -14.91 -5.19 7.98
C ALA A 58 -14.57 -6.68 7.75
N SER A 59 -13.76 -7.28 8.61
CA SER A 59 -13.68 -8.74 8.64
C SER A 59 -14.99 -9.22 9.23
N GLU A 60 -15.93 -9.60 8.36
CA GLU A 60 -17.08 -10.40 8.77
C GLU A 60 -16.53 -11.67 9.39
N ILE A 61 -16.75 -11.85 10.69
CA ILE A 61 -16.52 -13.13 11.33
C ILE A 61 -17.67 -14.00 10.83
N VAL A 62 -17.39 -14.83 9.82
CA VAL A 62 -18.28 -15.94 9.47
C VAL A 62 -18.16 -16.93 10.62
N ASN A 63 -19.21 -16.99 11.46
CA ASN A 63 -19.36 -17.96 12.53
C ASN A 63 -19.49 -19.38 11.97
#